data_AF-A0A1U7YIP6-F1
#
_entry.id   AF-A0A1U7YIP6-F1
#
_cell.length_a   1.000
_cell.length_b   1.000
_cell.length_c   1.000
_cell.angle_alpha   90.00
_cell.angle_beta   90.00
_cell.angle_gamma   90.00
#
_symmetry.space_group_name_H-M   'P 1'
#
loop_
_entity.id
_entity.type
_entity.pdbx_description
1 polymer ?
#
loop_
_entity_poly.entity_id
_entity_poly.type
_entity_poly.pdbx_seq_one_letter_code
_entity_poly.pdbx_strand_id
1 'polypeptide(L)'
;MLELMKEYDADILYNIGKVNVVVDALNRRSMGSLSYLQLEKSEIACEIHHLANLGIRLLDSGGTRVTIQDMETSSLVTEVKERQYEDHVIAHYRDTTPQKEKTPFDIT
;
A
#
# COMPACT_ATOMS: atom_id res chain seq x y z
N MET A 1 15.28 32.19 -0.54
CA MET A 1 16.62 32.16 -1.19
C MET A 1 17.44 33.38 -0.81
N LEU A 2 16.94 34.61 -1.02
CA LEU A 2 17.62 35.87 -0.62
C LEU A 2 18.01 35.95 0.87
N GLU A 3 17.22 35.34 1.76
CA GLU A 3 17.47 35.37 3.20
C GLU A 3 18.67 34.51 3.63
N LEU A 4 18.91 33.39 2.93
CA LEU A 4 20.05 32.50 3.18
C LEU A 4 21.38 33.11 2.68
N MET A 5 21.31 33.96 1.66
CA MET A 5 22.51 34.58 1.06
C MET A 5 23.03 35.77 1.87
N LYS A 6 22.26 36.29 2.85
CA LYS A 6 22.72 37.38 3.72
C LYS A 6 23.75 36.95 4.77
N GLU A 7 23.71 35.68 5.17
CA GLU A 7 24.61 35.12 6.19
C GLU A 7 25.83 34.42 5.58
N TYR A 8 25.86 34.26 4.26
CA TYR A 8 26.88 33.49 3.57
C TYR A 8 27.72 34.43 2.70
N ASP A 9 29.01 34.57 3.03
CA ASP A 9 29.97 35.30 2.21
C ASP A 9 30.38 34.44 1.00
N ALA A 10 29.47 34.34 0.02
CA ALA A 10 29.69 33.57 -1.21
C ALA A 10 29.53 34.44 -2.45
N ASP A 11 30.55 34.40 -3.30
CA ASP A 11 30.49 34.90 -4.67
C ASP A 11 29.80 33.87 -5.58
N ILE A 12 28.68 34.27 -6.20
CA ILE A 12 28.02 33.45 -7.22
C ILE A 12 28.81 33.57 -8.53
N LEU A 13 29.70 32.60 -8.79
CA LEU A 13 30.43 32.52 -10.04
C LEU A 13 29.77 31.55 -11.02
N TYR A 14 29.33 32.07 -12.18
CA TYR A 14 28.77 31.26 -13.25
C TYR A 14 29.90 30.57 -14.03
N ASN A 15 29.91 29.23 -14.03
CA ASN A 15 30.96 28.43 -14.66
C ASN A 15 30.41 27.66 -15.88
N ILE A 16 30.67 28.17 -17.09
CA ILE A 16 30.51 27.41 -18.33
C ILE A 16 31.78 26.57 -18.50
N GLY A 17 31.76 25.30 -18.07
CA GLY A 17 32.92 24.43 -18.21
C GLY A 17 32.85 23.12 -17.43
N LYS A 18 34.00 22.42 -17.34
CA LYS A 18 34.15 21.05 -16.81
C LYS A 18 33.65 20.86 -15.37
N VAL A 19 33.60 21.91 -14.55
CA VAL A 19 33.07 21.85 -13.17
C VAL A 19 31.56 21.59 -13.17
N ASN A 20 30.84 22.11 -14.18
CA ASN A 20 29.42 21.87 -14.33
C ASN A 20 29.12 20.42 -14.77
N VAL A 21 30.06 19.71 -15.39
CA VAL A 21 29.88 18.32 -15.81
C VAL A 21 29.72 17.39 -14.59
N VAL A 22 30.46 17.65 -13.51
CA VAL A 22 30.33 16.87 -12.27
C VAL A 22 29.01 17.16 -11.58
N VAL A 23 28.63 18.44 -11.51
CA VAL A 23 27.34 18.88 -10.94
C VAL A 23 26.16 18.33 -11.76
N ASP A 24 26.25 18.36 -13.08
CA ASP A 24 25.25 17.83 -14.00
C ASP A 24 25.15 16.31 -13.89
N ALA A 25 26.27 15.60 -13.86
CA ALA A 25 26.29 14.15 -13.63
C ALA A 25 25.67 13.76 -12.28
N LEU A 26 25.97 14.51 -11.22
CA LEU A 26 25.39 14.30 -9.89
C LEU A 26 23.88 14.59 -9.87
N ASN A 27 23.45 15.71 -10.46
CA ASN A 27 22.05 16.08 -10.57
C ASN A 27 21.26 15.05 -11.37
N ARG A 28 21.78 14.58 -12.50
CA ARG A 28 21.13 13.55 -13.32
C ARG A 28 21.02 12.22 -12.57
N ARG A 29 22.01 11.84 -11.77
CA ARG A 29 21.90 10.66 -10.89
C ARG A 29 20.84 10.84 -9.81
N SER A 30 20.82 12.00 -9.15
CA SER A 30 19.84 12.32 -8.11
C SER A 30 18.42 12.38 -8.67
N MET A 31 18.20 13.14 -9.74
CA MET A 31 16.92 13.24 -10.44
C MET A 31 16.46 11.91 -11.01
N GLY A 32 17.37 11.11 -11.58
CA GLY A 32 17.04 9.77 -12.09
C GLY A 32 16.59 8.82 -10.98
N SER A 33 17.26 8.84 -9.83
CA SER A 33 16.85 8.08 -8.65
C SER A 33 15.51 8.56 -8.10
N LEU A 34 15.28 9.88 -8.07
CA LEU A 34 14.03 10.47 -7.61
C LEU A 34 12.88 10.12 -8.56
N SER A 35 13.10 10.15 -9.88
CA SER A 35 12.09 9.78 -10.87
C SER A 35 11.71 8.30 -10.78
N TYR A 36 12.68 7.41 -10.49
CA TYR A 36 12.40 6.00 -10.26
C TYR A 36 11.53 5.79 -9.02
N LEU A 37 11.87 6.46 -7.91
CA LEU A 37 11.05 6.41 -6.68
C LEU A 37 9.66 7.03 -6.87
N GLN A 38 9.54 8.09 -7.68
CA GLN A 38 8.25 8.69 -8.01
C GLN A 38 7.38 7.75 -8.85
N LEU A 39 7.99 7.03 -9.81
CA LEU A 39 7.30 6.01 -10.61
C LEU A 39 6.82 4.86 -9.72
N GLU A 40 7.69 4.28 -8.90
CA GLU A 40 7.35 3.17 -7.99
C GLU A 40 6.22 3.57 -7.02
N LYS A 41 6.28 4.76 -6.43
CA LYS A 41 5.20 5.29 -5.58
C LYS A 41 3.88 5.44 -6.34
N SER A 42 3.94 5.84 -7.61
CA SER A 42 2.75 5.97 -8.47
C SER A 42 2.13 4.62 -8.79
N GLU A 43 2.95 3.60 -9.05
CA GLU A 43 2.49 2.24 -9.32
C GLU A 43 1.79 1.65 -8.09
N ILE A 44 2.43 1.74 -6.91
CA ILE A 44 1.84 1.28 -5.64
C ILE A 44 0.53 2.03 -5.34
N ALA A 45 0.47 3.34 -5.56
CA ALA A 45 -0.76 4.10 -5.37
C ALA A 45 -1.89 3.63 -6.30
N CYS A 46 -1.57 3.30 -7.55
CA CYS A 46 -2.52 2.77 -8.52
C CYS A 46 -3.04 1.38 -8.10
N GLU A 47 -2.16 0.50 -7.63
CA GLU A 47 -2.53 -0.83 -7.13
C GLU A 47 -3.41 -0.75 -5.88
N ILE A 48 -3.08 0.11 -4.93
CA ILE A 48 -3.90 0.35 -3.73
C ILE A 48 -5.30 0.84 -4.13
N HIS A 49 -5.38 1.74 -5.10
CA HIS A 49 -6.66 2.21 -5.62
C HIS A 49 -7.44 1.09 -6.32
N HIS A 50 -6.77 0.23 -7.08
CA HIS A 50 -7.38 -0.93 -7.72
C HIS A 50 -7.97 -1.89 -6.67
N LEU A 51 -7.22 -2.19 -5.60
CA LEU A 51 -7.69 -3.03 -4.50
C LEU A 51 -8.93 -2.43 -3.82
N ALA A 52 -8.94 -1.11 -3.59
CA ALA A 52 -10.10 -0.43 -3.01
C ALA A 52 -11.35 -0.55 -3.90
N ASN A 53 -11.19 -0.49 -5.23
CA ASN A 53 -12.28 -0.69 -6.19
C ASN A 53 -12.83 -2.12 -6.19
N LEU A 54 -12.03 -3.10 -5.77
CA LEU A 54 -12.45 -4.49 -5.56
C LEU A 54 -13.05 -4.74 -4.16
N GLY A 55 -13.26 -3.68 -3.37
CA GLY A 55 -13.78 -3.81 -2.01
C GLY A 55 -12.74 -4.27 -0.97
N ILE A 56 -11.47 -4.35 -1.35
CA ILE A 56 -10.38 -4.79 -0.48
C ILE A 56 -9.81 -3.58 0.27
N ARG A 57 -9.78 -3.65 1.61
CA ARG A 57 -9.20 -2.61 2.46
C ARG A 57 -7.88 -3.08 3.06
N LEU A 58 -6.88 -2.21 2.96
CA LEU A 58 -5.61 -2.36 3.65
C LEU A 58 -5.74 -1.74 5.05
N LEU A 59 -5.57 -2.56 6.09
CA LEU A 59 -5.60 -2.10 7.49
C LEU A 59 -4.17 -2.08 8.03
N ASP A 60 -3.80 -0.95 8.63
CA ASP A 60 -2.53 -0.84 9.35
C ASP A 60 -2.57 -1.76 10.58
N SER A 61 -1.63 -2.71 10.63
CA SER A 61 -1.49 -3.62 11.77
C SER A 61 -0.34 -3.25 12.69
N GLY A 62 0.27 -2.07 12.48
CA GLY A 62 1.43 -1.57 13.19
C GLY A 62 2.75 -2.07 12.60
N GLY A 63 3.72 -1.16 12.48
CA GLY A 63 5.05 -1.47 11.91
C GLY A 63 5.03 -1.59 10.38
N THR A 64 5.80 -2.54 9.83
CA THR A 64 5.90 -2.79 8.37
C THR A 64 4.77 -3.69 7.84
N ARG A 65 3.82 -4.10 8.70
CA ARG A 65 2.82 -5.12 8.35
C ARG A 65 1.47 -4.49 8.03
N VAL A 66 0.96 -4.82 6.84
CA VAL A 66 -0.39 -4.47 6.38
C VAL A 66 -1.24 -5.74 6.34
N THR A 67 -2.48 -5.67 6.83
CA THR A 67 -3.45 -6.77 6.72
C THR A 67 -4.50 -6.46 5.67
N ILE A 68 -4.93 -7.50 4.95
CA ILE A 68 -5.94 -7.41 3.89
C ILE A 68 -7.28 -7.83 4.47
N GLN A 69 -8.30 -6.97 4.37
CA GLN A 69 -9.68 -7.32 4.66
C GLN A 69 -10.53 -7.28 3.39
N ASP A 70 -11.14 -8.41 3.07
CA ASP A 70 -12.25 -8.51 2.12
C ASP A 70 -13.53 -8.10 2.84
N MET A 71 -14.12 -6.99 2.40
CA MET A 71 -15.34 -6.42 3.00
C MET A 71 -16.60 -6.79 2.21
N GLU A 72 -16.48 -7.32 0.99
CA GLU A 72 -17.64 -7.60 0.16
C GLU A 72 -18.21 -8.98 0.48
N THR A 73 -18.97 -9.06 1.58
CA THR A 73 -19.93 -10.15 1.70
C THR A 73 -21.03 -9.92 0.66
N SER A 74 -20.97 -10.66 -0.46
CA SER A 74 -22.00 -10.66 -1.49
C SER A 74 -23.39 -10.81 -0.87
N SER A 75 -24.36 -10.01 -1.33
CA SER A 75 -25.76 -10.12 -0.90
C SER A 75 -26.30 -11.55 -1.06
N LEU A 76 -25.83 -12.28 -2.08
CA LEU A 76 -26.14 -13.69 -2.29
C LEU A 76 -25.56 -14.58 -1.18
N VAL A 77 -24.34 -14.32 -0.72
CA VAL A 77 -23.73 -15.08 0.40
C VAL A 77 -24.51 -14.83 1.69
N THR A 78 -24.99 -13.61 1.91
CA THR A 78 -25.85 -13.28 3.06
C THR A 78 -27.19 -14.01 2.96
N GLU A 79 -27.87 -13.94 1.82
CA GLU A 79 -29.15 -14.62 1.59
C GLU A 79 -29.03 -16.14 1.73
N VAL A 80 -27.99 -16.75 1.13
CA VAL A 80 -27.74 -18.20 1.24
C VAL A 80 -27.51 -18.58 2.70
N LYS A 81 -26.77 -17.79 3.48
CA LYS A 81 -26.59 -18.05 4.91
C LYS A 81 -27.91 -17.98 5.67
N GLU A 82 -28.75 -16.99 5.42
CA GLU A 82 -30.07 -16.87 6.05
C GLU A 82 -30.95 -18.09 5.75
N ARG A 83 -31.03 -18.51 4.48
CA ARG A 83 -31.76 -19.71 4.07
C ARG A 83 -31.18 -20.99 4.68
N GLN A 84 -29.86 -21.07 4.87
CA GLN A 84 -29.22 -22.20 5.55
C GLN A 84 -29.55 -22.28 7.05
N TYR A 85 -29.92 -21.17 7.70
CA TYR A 85 -30.43 -21.19 9.08
C TYR A 85 -31.87 -21.72 9.16
N GLU A 86 -32.65 -21.57 8.09
CA GLU A 86 -34.02 -22.12 8.00
C GLU A 86 -34.03 -23.62 7.67
N ASP A 87 -32.96 -24.14 7.06
CA ASP A 87 -32.82 -25.55 6.74
C ASP A 87 -32.49 -26.39 8.00
N HIS A 88 -33.47 -27.16 8.46
CA HIS A 88 -33.36 -28.01 9.64
C HIS A 88 -32.25 -29.07 9.57
N VAL A 89 -31.92 -29.57 8.37
CA VAL A 89 -30.87 -30.57 8.18
C VAL A 89 -29.51 -29.92 8.33
N ILE A 90 -29.31 -28.74 7.73
CA ILE A 90 -28.06 -28.00 7.82
C ILE A 90 -27.84 -27.43 9.24
N ALA A 91 -28.90 -26.93 9.89
CA ALA A 91 -28.86 -26.45 11.27
C ALA A 91 -28.40 -27.54 12.25
N HIS A 92 -28.92 -28.77 12.10
CA HIS A 92 -28.53 -29.90 12.94
C HIS A 92 -27.01 -30.18 12.89
N TYR A 93 -26.37 -30.09 11.72
CA TYR A 93 -24.92 -30.30 11.59
C TYR A 93 -24.08 -29.19 12.24
N ARG A 94 -24.59 -27.96 12.29
CA ARG A 94 -23.92 -26.84 12.97
C ARG A 94 -23.95 -27.03 14.48
N ASP A 95 -25.08 -27.45 15.03
CA ASP A 95 -25.26 -27.60 16.48
C ASP A 95 -24.57 -28.85 17.03
N THR A 96 -24.33 -29.85 16.18
CA THR A 96 -23.63 -31.08 16.54
C THR A 96 -22.12 -31.04 16.30
N THR A 97 -21.58 -30.01 15.64
CA THR A 97 -20.13 -29.85 15.50
C THR A 97 -19.55 -29.06 16.68
N PRO A 98 -18.60 -29.62 17.45
CA PRO A 98 -17.83 -28.80 18.39
C PRO A 98 -17.09 -27.74 17.57
N GLN A 99 -17.17 -26.47 18.00
CA GLN A 99 -16.40 -25.37 17.41
C GLN A 99 -14.91 -25.75 17.48
N LYS A 100 -14.39 -26.33 16.39
CA LYS A 100 -12.96 -26.51 16.24
C LYS A 100 -12.39 -25.10 16.13
N GLU A 101 -11.61 -24.71 17.13
CA GLU A 101 -10.87 -23.46 17.14
C GLU A 101 -10.26 -23.25 15.75
N LYS A 102 -10.57 -22.10 15.14
CA LYS A 102 -9.97 -21.69 13.87
C LYS A 102 -8.50 -21.43 14.16
N THR A 103 -7.69 -22.47 14.16
CA THR A 103 -6.24 -22.34 14.15
C THR A 103 -5.88 -21.56 12.89
N PRO A 104 -5.21 -20.40 13.01
CA PRO A 104 -4.70 -19.69 11.84
C PRO A 104 -3.84 -20.64 11.02
N PHE A 105 -4.09 -20.72 9.73
CA PHE A 105 -3.21 -21.45 8.84
C PHE A 105 -1.89 -20.68 8.76
N ASP A 106 -0.82 -21.25 9.32
CA ASP A 106 0.54 -20.75 9.12
C ASP A 106 0.96 -21.03 7.69
N ILE A 107 1.04 -19.97 6.89
CA ILE A 107 1.59 -20.03 5.54
C ILE A 107 3.10 -19.93 5.70
N THR A 108 3.80 -21.04 5.46
CA THR A 108 5.27 -21.13 5.40
C THR A 108 5.80 -20.46 4.14
#